data_AF-H2Z2E7-F1
#
_entry.id   AF-H2Z2E7-F1
#
_cell.length_a   1.000
_cell.length_b   1.000
_cell.length_c   1.000
_cell.angle_alpha   90.00
_cell.angle_beta   90.00
_cell.angle_gamma   90.00
#
_symmetry.space_group_name_H-M   'P 1'
#
loop_
_entity.id
_entity.type
_entity.pdbx_description
1 polymer ?
#
loop_
_entity_poly.entity_id
_entity_poly.type
_entity_poly.pdbx_seq_one_letter_code
_entity_poly.pdbx_strand_id
1 'polypeptide(L)'
;MKSLRELNTNIDRSTVLCDFCLKDVTNNRLGEFEQMLFCKDCDAKAHPSCMKYSSTLAFKALTYPWQCVECKTCSACCLSSDGASILFCDGCDKAYHMSCHEPEVLEKPEGKWLCSSCLNDPSVSIDDISEEENGLDSDRTSLSSGFQTSGTSSALRITVSPSSNTNYSVDSAAQFHQAPDSANWNAVEVSNYFSSVGFADQAKIFADEEIDGKSLLLLQRSDVITGMSFKLGPAVKIYEHVVKLQHASSQKRSFNHHNGTSYS
;
A
#
# COMPACT_ATOMS: atom_id res chain seq x y z
N MET A 1 30.64 17.89 26.49
CA MET A 1 30.19 16.65 25.82
C MET A 1 28.81 16.93 25.26
N LYS A 2 28.70 17.10 23.93
CA LYS A 2 27.40 17.33 23.29
C LYS A 2 26.66 16.00 23.22
N SER A 3 25.37 16.05 23.51
CA SER A 3 24.46 14.92 23.60
C SER A 3 24.39 14.16 22.26
N LEU A 4 24.31 12.82 22.31
CA LEU A 4 24.08 11.94 21.15
C LEU A 4 22.77 12.23 20.39
N ARG A 5 21.96 13.20 20.84
CA ARG A 5 20.77 13.70 20.15
C ARG A 5 21.03 14.88 19.21
N GLU A 6 22.26 15.42 19.13
CA GLU A 6 22.60 16.60 18.31
C GLU A 6 23.51 16.30 17.10
N LEU A 7 23.68 15.02 16.71
CA LEU A 7 24.48 14.65 15.53
C LEU A 7 23.68 14.45 14.24
N ASN A 8 22.38 14.78 14.20
CA ASN A 8 21.55 14.55 13.00
C ASN A 8 21.06 15.84 12.32
N THR A 9 21.90 16.88 12.28
CA THR A 9 21.63 18.09 11.48
C THR A 9 22.69 18.22 10.38
N ASN A 10 22.22 18.17 9.13
CA ASN A 10 22.97 18.13 7.86
C ASN A 10 23.31 16.73 7.32
N ILE A 11 22.29 15.98 6.91
CA ILE A 11 22.45 15.15 5.70
C ILE A 11 22.46 16.15 4.54
N ASP A 12 23.63 16.35 3.94
CA ASP A 12 23.75 17.10 2.70
C ASP A 12 22.90 16.39 1.63
N ARG A 13 21.83 17.06 1.17
CA ARG A 13 20.94 16.49 0.15
C ARG A 13 21.66 16.21 -1.18
N SER A 14 22.89 16.71 -1.36
CA SER A 14 23.74 16.41 -2.51
C SER A 14 24.32 14.99 -2.52
N THR A 15 24.35 14.27 -1.38
CA THR A 15 24.91 12.91 -1.30
C THR A 15 23.86 11.80 -1.44
N VAL A 16 22.60 12.17 -1.64
CA VAL A 16 21.49 11.22 -1.71
C VAL A 16 21.31 10.77 -3.15
N LEU A 17 21.54 9.49 -3.42
CA LEU A 17 21.48 8.91 -4.75
C LEU A 17 20.18 8.13 -4.96
N CYS A 18 19.64 8.21 -6.18
CA CYS A 18 18.54 7.38 -6.66
C CYS A 18 19.01 5.94 -6.87
N ASP A 19 18.26 4.96 -6.37
CA ASP A 19 18.64 3.53 -6.40
C ASP A 19 18.61 2.95 -7.83
N PHE A 20 17.98 3.64 -8.78
CA PHE A 20 17.80 3.17 -10.17
C PHE A 20 18.78 3.76 -11.16
N CYS A 21 19.33 4.95 -10.90
CA CYS A 21 20.25 5.63 -11.81
C CYS A 21 21.56 6.06 -11.15
N LEU A 22 21.65 5.92 -9.82
CA LEU A 22 22.82 6.27 -8.99
C LEU A 22 23.22 7.74 -9.08
N LYS A 23 22.30 8.62 -9.48
CA LYS A 23 22.50 10.08 -9.51
C LYS A 23 21.65 10.77 -8.43
N ASP A 24 22.04 11.98 -8.08
CA ASP A 24 21.36 12.80 -7.08
C ASP A 24 20.17 13.60 -7.66
N VAL A 25 19.60 14.48 -6.84
CA VAL A 25 18.49 15.37 -7.19
C VAL A 25 18.81 16.36 -8.32
N THR A 26 20.09 16.66 -8.56
CA THR A 26 20.51 17.67 -9.55
C THR A 26 20.48 17.14 -10.97
N ASN A 27 20.69 15.83 -11.14
CA ASN A 27 20.75 15.19 -12.45
C ASN A 27 20.01 13.84 -12.45
N ASN A 28 18.80 13.79 -13.00
CA ASN A 28 18.16 12.53 -13.34
C ASN A 28 18.81 11.84 -14.57
N ARG A 29 18.16 10.83 -15.14
CA ARG A 29 18.66 10.15 -16.36
C ARG A 29 18.81 11.08 -17.56
N LEU A 30 17.97 12.12 -17.63
CA LEU A 30 17.98 13.15 -18.67
C LEU A 30 18.96 14.30 -18.35
N GLY A 31 19.60 14.29 -17.18
CA GLY A 31 20.50 15.37 -16.75
C GLY A 31 19.78 16.61 -16.23
N GLU A 32 18.53 16.45 -15.80
CA GLU A 32 17.69 17.52 -15.28
C GLU A 32 17.53 17.41 -13.77
N PHE A 33 17.29 18.55 -13.12
CA PHE A 33 16.93 18.57 -11.70
C PHE A 33 15.57 17.90 -11.50
N GLU A 34 15.51 16.95 -10.57
CA GLU A 34 14.29 16.22 -10.26
C GLU A 34 14.24 15.85 -8.78
N GLN A 35 13.19 16.27 -8.09
CA GLN A 35 12.97 15.90 -6.70
C GLN A 35 12.84 14.38 -6.55
N MET A 36 13.46 13.82 -5.52
CA MET A 36 13.44 12.39 -5.25
C MET A 36 12.30 11.98 -4.30
N LEU A 37 11.76 10.80 -4.56
CA LEU A 37 10.87 10.07 -3.68
C LEU A 37 11.68 9.32 -2.63
N PHE A 38 11.15 9.27 -1.41
CA PHE A 38 11.75 8.58 -0.27
C PHE A 38 10.71 7.64 0.31
N CYS A 39 11.02 6.34 0.37
CA CYS A 39 10.11 5.39 0.98
C CYS A 39 9.97 5.71 2.47
N LYS A 40 8.73 5.74 2.97
CA LYS A 40 8.48 5.99 4.39
C LYS A 40 8.87 4.82 5.29
N ASP A 41 9.00 3.61 4.74
CA ASP A 41 9.17 2.35 5.50
C ASP A 41 10.56 1.71 5.32
N CYS A 42 11.36 2.17 4.37
CA CYS A 42 12.72 1.69 4.13
C CYS A 42 13.59 2.78 3.52
N ASP A 43 14.87 2.48 3.29
CA ASP A 43 15.81 3.45 2.73
C ASP A 43 15.71 3.60 1.20
N ALA A 44 14.68 3.05 0.54
CA ALA A 44 14.55 3.16 -0.91
C ALA A 44 14.31 4.61 -1.36
N LYS A 45 14.99 4.98 -2.45
CA LYS A 45 15.05 6.34 -3.01
C LYS A 45 14.98 6.29 -4.52
N ALA A 46 14.11 7.09 -5.12
CA ALA A 46 13.92 7.07 -6.57
C ALA A 46 13.59 8.44 -7.16
N HIS A 47 14.07 8.73 -8.36
CA HIS A 47 13.47 9.76 -9.19
C HIS A 47 12.11 9.28 -9.71
N PRO A 48 11.05 10.11 -9.72
CA PRO A 48 9.78 9.79 -10.36
C PRO A 48 9.93 9.31 -11.82
N SER A 49 10.81 9.93 -12.60
CA SER A 49 11.12 9.53 -13.98
C SER A 49 11.75 8.14 -14.07
N CYS A 50 12.58 7.75 -13.09
CA CYS A 50 13.16 6.41 -13.01
C CYS A 50 12.09 5.35 -12.64
N MET A 51 11.06 5.76 -11.91
CA MET A 51 9.85 4.96 -11.65
C MET A 51 8.85 4.98 -12.81
N LYS A 52 9.14 5.75 -13.87
CA LYS A 52 8.26 5.98 -15.04
C LYS A 52 6.92 6.62 -14.66
N TYR A 53 6.90 7.47 -13.63
CA TYR A 53 5.71 8.22 -13.26
C TYR A 53 5.46 9.35 -14.27
N SER A 54 4.18 9.56 -14.61
CA SER A 54 3.76 10.78 -15.30
C SER A 54 3.97 11.99 -14.38
N SER A 55 4.03 13.21 -14.93
CA SER A 55 4.19 14.45 -14.15
C SER A 55 3.11 14.60 -13.07
N THR A 56 1.87 14.26 -13.39
CA THR A 56 0.74 14.30 -12.46
C THR A 56 0.89 13.29 -11.33
N LEU A 57 1.32 12.07 -11.64
CA LEU A 57 1.59 11.05 -10.63
C LEU A 57 2.79 11.43 -9.76
N ALA A 58 3.87 11.94 -10.35
CA ALA A 58 5.05 12.40 -9.64
C ALA A 58 4.71 13.46 -8.59
N PHE A 59 3.89 14.46 -8.96
CA PHE A 59 3.40 15.48 -8.04
C PHE A 59 2.63 14.87 -6.85
N LYS A 60 1.73 13.92 -7.13
CA LYS A 60 0.97 13.21 -6.07
C LYS A 60 1.91 12.37 -5.18
N ALA A 61 2.86 11.66 -5.75
CA ALA A 61 3.82 10.85 -5.00
C ALA A 61 4.76 11.69 -4.12
N LEU A 62 5.07 12.93 -4.52
CA LEU A 62 5.87 13.88 -3.73
C LEU A 62 5.08 14.54 -2.59
N THR A 63 3.76 14.55 -2.64
CA THR A 63 2.90 15.24 -1.66
C THR A 63 2.38 14.34 -0.55
N TYR A 64 2.42 13.01 -0.74
CA TYR A 64 1.99 12.02 0.26
C TYR A 64 3.14 11.10 0.68
N PRO A 65 3.04 10.42 1.85
CA PRO A 65 4.03 9.44 2.28
C PRO A 65 4.12 8.26 1.29
N TRP A 66 5.12 8.31 0.41
CA TRP A 66 5.35 7.31 -0.63
C TRP A 66 5.90 5.99 -0.05
N GLN A 67 5.54 4.88 -0.70
CA GLN A 67 6.07 3.54 -0.42
C GLN A 67 6.70 3.00 -1.71
N CYS A 68 7.91 2.46 -1.61
CA CYS A 68 8.52 1.74 -2.75
C CYS A 68 7.73 0.48 -3.08
N VAL A 69 8.05 -0.13 -4.24
CA VAL A 69 7.35 -1.33 -4.74
C VAL A 69 7.38 -2.48 -3.72
N GLU A 70 8.52 -2.69 -3.05
CA GLU A 70 8.69 -3.75 -2.05
C GLU A 70 7.97 -3.48 -0.73
N CYS A 71 7.80 -2.21 -0.35
CA CYS A 71 7.11 -1.83 0.89
C CYS A 71 5.63 -1.55 0.68
N LYS A 72 5.12 -1.72 -0.54
CA LYS A 72 3.77 -1.29 -0.88
C LYS A 72 2.74 -2.09 -0.09
N THR A 73 1.81 -1.38 0.54
CA THR A 73 0.69 -1.98 1.27
C THR A 73 -0.64 -1.58 0.65
N CYS A 74 -1.62 -2.47 0.74
CA CYS A 74 -2.97 -2.18 0.28
C CYS A 74 -3.56 -1.00 1.05
N SER A 75 -4.11 -0.02 0.35
CA SER A 75 -4.68 1.19 0.95
C SER A 75 -5.99 0.95 1.70
N ALA A 76 -6.62 -0.22 1.50
CA ALA A 76 -7.83 -0.62 2.21
C ALA A 76 -7.51 -1.47 3.46
N CYS A 77 -6.69 -2.52 3.32
CA CYS A 77 -6.40 -3.45 4.42
C CYS A 77 -5.02 -3.30 5.06
N CYS A 78 -4.17 -2.39 4.57
CA CYS A 78 -2.82 -2.09 5.06
C CYS A 78 -1.83 -3.27 5.07
N LEU A 79 -2.12 -4.33 4.33
CA LEU A 79 -1.24 -5.48 4.16
C LEU A 79 -0.41 -5.41 2.88
N SER A 80 0.82 -5.90 2.95
CA SER A 80 1.56 -6.38 1.78
C SER A 80 0.92 -7.65 1.23
N SER A 81 1.16 -7.95 -0.05
CA SER A 81 0.69 -9.21 -0.61
C SER A 81 1.71 -10.32 -0.36
N ASP A 82 1.36 -11.30 0.46
CA ASP A 82 2.16 -12.52 0.70
C ASP A 82 2.08 -13.52 -0.47
N GLY A 83 2.10 -13.02 -1.72
CA GLY A 83 2.02 -13.82 -2.95
C GLY A 83 0.80 -13.58 -3.84
N ALA A 84 -0.14 -12.70 -3.46
CA ALA A 84 -1.20 -12.22 -4.35
C ALA A 84 -0.72 -11.05 -5.21
N SER A 85 -1.27 -10.87 -6.42
CA SER A 85 -1.02 -9.66 -7.20
C SER A 85 -1.78 -8.47 -6.61
N ILE A 86 -1.05 -7.47 -6.12
CA ILE A 86 -1.62 -6.17 -5.72
C ILE A 86 -1.60 -5.22 -6.94
N LEU A 87 -2.67 -4.46 -7.14
CA LEU A 87 -2.78 -3.48 -8.23
C LEU A 87 -2.24 -2.12 -7.77
N PHE A 88 -1.54 -1.41 -8.65
CA PHE A 88 -1.09 -0.03 -8.42
C PHE A 88 -1.90 0.91 -9.30
N CYS A 89 -2.42 1.99 -8.70
CA CYS A 89 -3.14 3.01 -9.45
C CYS A 89 -2.17 3.90 -10.23
N ASP A 90 -2.31 4.00 -11.54
CA ASP A 90 -1.47 4.85 -12.39
C ASP A 90 -1.67 6.36 -12.15
N GLY A 91 -2.73 6.74 -11.43
CA GLY A 91 -3.04 8.13 -11.09
C GLY A 91 -2.56 8.60 -9.72
N CYS A 92 -2.25 7.69 -8.79
CA CYS A 92 -1.79 8.07 -7.45
C CYS A 92 -0.84 7.08 -6.76
N ASP A 93 -0.46 5.98 -7.42
CA ASP A 93 0.47 4.96 -6.95
C ASP A 93 0.06 4.27 -5.63
N LYS A 94 -1.17 4.53 -5.16
CA LYS A 94 -1.83 3.73 -4.12
C LYS A 94 -2.07 2.32 -4.63
N ALA A 95 -1.89 1.36 -3.73
CA ALA A 95 -2.05 -0.04 -4.04
C ALA A 95 -3.33 -0.64 -3.45
N TYR A 96 -3.93 -1.60 -4.15
CA TYR A 96 -5.14 -2.28 -3.73
C TYR A 96 -5.05 -3.75 -4.09
N HIS A 97 -5.36 -4.65 -3.15
CA HIS A 97 -5.76 -5.99 -3.56
C HIS A 97 -7.04 -5.87 -4.38
N MET A 98 -7.19 -6.72 -5.38
CA MET A 98 -8.38 -6.78 -6.24
C MET A 98 -9.69 -6.84 -5.43
N SER A 99 -9.74 -7.71 -4.42
CA SER A 99 -10.86 -7.87 -3.48
C SER A 99 -11.00 -6.78 -2.41
N CYS A 100 -10.01 -5.88 -2.30
CA CYS A 100 -10.03 -4.78 -1.32
C CYS A 100 -10.36 -3.41 -1.97
N HIS A 101 -10.47 -3.35 -3.29
CA HIS A 101 -10.91 -2.15 -3.99
C HIS A 101 -12.43 -2.05 -3.98
N GLU A 102 -12.97 -0.83 -4.01
CA GLU A 102 -14.41 -0.56 -4.10
C GLU A 102 -14.70 0.27 -5.35
N PRO A 103 -15.43 -0.25 -6.36
CA PRO A 103 -15.99 -1.61 -6.43
C PRO A 103 -14.91 -2.70 -6.58
N GLU A 104 -15.21 -3.93 -6.17
CA GLU A 104 -14.28 -5.07 -6.29
C GLU A 104 -13.82 -5.26 -7.74
N VAL A 105 -12.52 -5.51 -7.91
CA VAL A 105 -11.91 -5.75 -9.22
C VAL A 105 -11.84 -7.26 -9.44
N LEU A 106 -12.66 -7.81 -10.33
CA LEU A 106 -12.79 -9.26 -10.51
C LEU A 106 -11.67 -9.89 -11.35
N GLU A 107 -11.14 -9.13 -12.31
CA GLU A 107 -10.06 -9.57 -13.19
C GLU A 107 -8.96 -8.52 -13.22
N LYS A 108 -7.71 -8.97 -13.41
CA LYS A 108 -6.57 -8.06 -13.50
C LYS A 108 -6.80 -7.12 -14.69
N PRO A 109 -6.81 -5.78 -14.49
CA PRO A 109 -6.98 -4.84 -15.57
C PRO A 109 -5.88 -4.99 -16.63
N GLU A 110 -6.27 -4.91 -17.90
CA GLU A 110 -5.33 -4.78 -19.01
C GLU A 110 -4.97 -3.30 -19.19
N GLY A 111 -3.68 -3.01 -19.32
CA GLY A 111 -3.19 -1.65 -19.48
C GLY A 111 -3.30 -0.81 -18.19
N LYS A 112 -3.58 0.48 -18.36
CA LYS A 112 -3.59 1.46 -17.29
C LYS A 112 -4.85 1.34 -16.43
N TRP A 113 -4.66 1.41 -15.12
CA TRP A 113 -5.74 1.29 -14.15
C TRP A 113 -5.74 2.45 -13.14
N LEU A 114 -6.91 3.02 -12.93
CA LEU A 114 -7.14 4.08 -11.94
C LEU A 114 -8.04 3.56 -10.83
N CYS A 115 -7.69 3.86 -9.59
CA CYS A 115 -8.58 3.60 -8.45
C CYS A 115 -9.80 4.52 -8.48
N SER A 116 -10.85 4.13 -7.75
CA SER A 116 -12.11 4.87 -7.65
C SER A 116 -11.92 6.34 -7.25
N SER A 117 -10.96 6.65 -6.38
CA SER A 117 -10.66 8.05 -6.01
C SER A 117 -10.09 8.87 -7.18
N CYS A 118 -9.24 8.28 -8.03
CA CYS A 118 -8.66 8.98 -9.18
C CYS A 118 -9.66 9.10 -10.34
N LEU A 119 -10.54 8.12 -10.53
CA LEU A 119 -11.61 8.19 -11.53
C LEU A 119 -12.61 9.32 -11.24
N ASN A 120 -12.79 9.68 -9.97
CA ASN A 120 -13.67 10.76 -9.54
C ASN A 120 -12.95 12.10 -9.38
N ASP A 121 -11.64 12.16 -9.64
CA ASP A 121 -10.83 13.37 -9.50
C ASP A 121 -10.75 14.11 -10.85
N PRO A 122 -11.37 15.30 -10.99
CA PRO A 122 -11.37 16.05 -12.25
C PRO A 122 -9.98 16.57 -12.65
N SER A 123 -8.98 16.50 -11.77
CA SER A 123 -7.59 16.86 -12.07
C SER A 123 -6.78 15.74 -12.72
N VAL A 124 -7.34 14.54 -12.88
CA VAL A 124 -6.68 13.39 -13.50
C VAL A 124 -7.22 13.19 -14.92
N SER A 125 -6.50 13.70 -15.92
CA SER A 125 -6.74 13.39 -17.33
C SER A 125 -6.13 12.02 -17.67
N ILE A 126 -6.96 11.13 -18.22
CA ILE A 126 -6.50 9.83 -18.77
C ILE A 126 -5.56 10.05 -19.98
N ASP A 127 -5.74 11.17 -20.70
CA ASP A 127 -4.97 11.52 -21.90
C ASP A 127 -3.49 11.87 -21.61
N ASP A 128 -3.18 12.34 -20.38
CA ASP A 128 -1.79 12.59 -19.93
C ASP A 128 -1.06 11.29 -19.58
N ILE A 129 -1.78 10.17 -19.57
CA ILE A 129 -1.25 8.82 -19.45
C ILE A 129 -1.26 8.19 -20.85
N SER A 130 -0.80 8.92 -21.87
CA SER A 130 -0.59 8.40 -23.22
C SER A 130 0.61 7.44 -23.28
N GLU A 131 0.57 6.52 -24.24
CA GLU A 131 1.64 5.56 -24.54
C GLU A 131 2.77 6.29 -25.26
N GLU A 132 3.91 6.52 -24.59
CA GLU A 132 5.17 6.75 -25.28
C GLU A 132 5.74 5.40 -25.76
N GLU A 133 5.09 4.78 -26.75
CA GLU A 133 5.83 3.96 -27.71
C GLU A 133 6.15 4.83 -28.92
N ASN A 134 7.36 5.40 -28.94
CA ASN A 134 8.14 5.63 -30.16
C ASN A 134 9.58 6.05 -29.85
N GLY A 135 10.47 5.04 -29.77
CA GLY A 135 11.74 5.02 -30.51
C GLY A 135 12.94 5.84 -30.00
N LEU A 136 13.91 5.12 -29.42
CA LEU A 136 15.30 5.09 -29.93
C LEU A 136 15.97 3.79 -29.46
N ASP A 137 15.98 2.82 -30.36
CA ASP A 137 16.70 1.54 -30.27
C ASP A 137 18.19 1.77 -30.60
N SER A 138 19.08 1.36 -29.69
CA SER A 138 20.36 0.77 -30.09
C SER A 138 20.85 -0.21 -29.02
N ASP A 139 20.91 -1.47 -29.46
CA ASP A 139 21.64 -2.62 -28.90
C ASP A 139 20.99 -3.50 -27.83
N ARG A 140 19.98 -4.25 -28.29
CA ARG A 140 19.91 -5.73 -28.36
C ARG A 140 20.85 -6.54 -27.46
N THR A 141 20.29 -7.54 -26.75
CA THR A 141 20.45 -9.00 -27.02
C THR A 141 19.50 -9.86 -26.14
N SER A 142 18.39 -10.30 -26.74
CA SER A 142 17.80 -11.67 -26.77
C SER A 142 17.32 -12.33 -25.45
N LEU A 143 16.13 -12.97 -25.34
CA LEU A 143 15.42 -13.92 -26.23
C LEU A 143 13.88 -14.01 -25.97
N SER A 144 13.12 -14.00 -27.08
CA SER A 144 11.83 -14.65 -27.47
C SER A 144 10.88 -15.23 -26.41
N SER A 145 9.55 -15.14 -26.51
CA SER A 145 8.61 -15.31 -27.66
C SER A 145 7.24 -14.71 -27.27
N GLY A 146 6.43 -13.99 -28.05
CA GLY A 146 6.09 -14.08 -29.46
C GLY A 146 4.61 -14.47 -29.59
N PHE A 147 3.70 -13.53 -29.87
CA PHE A 147 2.50 -13.71 -30.73
C PHE A 147 1.80 -12.35 -30.94
N GLN A 148 1.47 -12.05 -32.21
CA GLN A 148 0.71 -10.88 -32.65
C GLN A 148 -0.74 -11.27 -32.89
N THR A 149 -1.71 -10.42 -32.54
CA THR A 149 -2.91 -10.17 -33.36
C THR A 149 -3.49 -8.78 -33.07
N SER A 150 -3.84 -8.08 -34.13
CA SER A 150 -4.47 -6.77 -34.20
C SER A 150 -5.94 -6.77 -33.75
N GLY A 151 -6.44 -5.66 -33.19
CA GLY A 151 -7.89 -5.44 -33.04
C GLY A 151 -8.33 -4.28 -32.13
N THR A 152 -8.54 -3.11 -32.74
CA THR A 152 -9.52 -2.04 -32.39
C THR A 152 -9.71 -1.63 -30.92
N SER A 153 -9.20 -0.45 -30.56
CA SER A 153 -9.44 0.25 -29.29
C SER A 153 -10.89 0.73 -29.16
N SER A 154 -11.55 0.31 -28.09
CA SER A 154 -12.78 0.92 -27.57
C SER A 154 -12.75 0.82 -26.06
N ALA A 155 -12.62 1.97 -25.38
CA ALA A 155 -12.81 2.07 -23.95
C ALA A 155 -14.27 1.71 -23.62
N LEU A 156 -14.50 0.59 -22.94
CA LEU A 156 -15.84 0.15 -22.59
C LEU A 156 -16.19 0.45 -21.13
N ARG A 157 -17.39 1.02 -20.99
CA ARG A 157 -18.10 1.25 -19.74
C ARG A 157 -18.49 -0.09 -19.13
N ILE A 158 -18.41 -0.18 -17.81
CA ILE A 158 -18.82 -1.35 -17.01
C ILE A 158 -20.24 -1.79 -17.40
N THR A 159 -20.38 -2.98 -18.01
CA THR A 159 -21.67 -3.64 -18.19
C THR A 159 -21.99 -4.51 -16.99
N VAL A 160 -22.97 -4.09 -16.19
CA VAL A 160 -23.56 -4.90 -15.11
C VAL A 160 -24.70 -5.73 -15.71
N SER A 161 -24.65 -7.06 -15.56
CA SER A 161 -25.76 -7.97 -15.90
C SER A 161 -26.06 -8.89 -14.70
N PRO A 162 -27.35 -9.13 -14.35
CA PRO A 162 -27.69 -9.89 -13.14
C PRO A 162 -28.00 -11.38 -13.41
N SER A 163 -27.65 -12.21 -12.42
CA SER A 163 -28.23 -13.51 -12.01
C SER A 163 -27.75 -14.81 -12.68
N SER A 164 -27.15 -15.72 -11.90
CA SER A 164 -27.78 -16.97 -11.40
C SER A 164 -26.80 -18.13 -11.15
N ASN A 165 -26.74 -18.57 -9.90
CA ASN A 165 -26.38 -19.91 -9.36
C ASN A 165 -25.51 -20.86 -10.19
N THR A 166 -24.28 -21.09 -9.71
CA THR A 166 -23.67 -22.43 -9.71
C THR A 166 -23.03 -22.71 -8.34
N ASN A 167 -23.39 -23.86 -7.75
CA ASN A 167 -22.82 -24.38 -6.52
C ASN A 167 -21.35 -24.78 -6.76
N TYR A 168 -20.42 -24.02 -6.21
CA TYR A 168 -19.04 -24.44 -5.98
C TYR A 168 -18.70 -24.26 -4.50
N SER A 169 -18.20 -25.33 -3.91
CA SER A 169 -17.75 -25.44 -2.53
C SER A 169 -16.68 -24.39 -2.24
N VAL A 170 -17.04 -23.43 -1.39
CA VAL A 170 -16.21 -22.30 -0.98
C VAL A 170 -15.23 -22.78 0.08
N ASP A 171 -13.95 -22.91 -0.29
CA ASP A 171 -12.86 -23.05 0.67
C ASP A 171 -12.65 -21.71 1.42
N SER A 172 -12.29 -21.80 2.70
CA SER A 172 -12.39 -20.77 3.75
C SER A 172 -11.48 -19.53 3.62
N ALA A 173 -11.42 -18.88 2.46
CA ALA A 173 -10.58 -17.69 2.24
C ALA A 173 -11.34 -16.35 2.19
N ALA A 174 -12.68 -16.35 2.28
CA ALA A 174 -13.53 -15.20 1.92
C ALA A 174 -14.18 -14.44 3.10
N GLN A 175 -13.63 -14.47 4.32
CA GLN A 175 -14.31 -13.92 5.52
C GLN A 175 -13.57 -12.83 6.33
N PHE A 176 -12.52 -12.18 5.80
CA PHE A 176 -11.78 -11.16 6.57
C PHE A 176 -11.53 -9.83 5.83
N HIS A 177 -12.51 -9.31 5.08
CA HIS A 177 -12.28 -8.07 4.32
C HIS A 177 -12.36 -6.77 5.12
N GLN A 178 -12.72 -6.79 6.40
CA GLN A 178 -12.57 -5.64 7.29
C GLN A 178 -12.14 -6.12 8.69
N ALA A 179 -11.04 -5.57 9.20
CA ALA A 179 -10.63 -5.82 10.57
C ALA A 179 -11.66 -5.19 11.53
N PRO A 180 -11.98 -5.87 12.64
CA PRO A 180 -12.93 -5.34 13.62
C PRO A 180 -12.38 -4.09 14.31
N ASP A 181 -13.28 -3.29 14.89
CA ASP A 181 -12.88 -2.20 15.77
C ASP A 181 -12.53 -2.76 17.14
N SER A 182 -11.26 -2.58 17.55
CA SER A 182 -10.72 -3.13 18.78
C SER A 182 -10.71 -2.14 19.94
N ALA A 183 -11.18 -0.90 19.76
CA ALA A 183 -10.98 0.19 20.72
C ALA A 183 -11.47 -0.08 22.16
N ASN A 184 -12.45 -0.98 22.33
CA ASN A 184 -13.05 -1.32 23.61
C ASN A 184 -12.78 -2.76 24.06
N TRP A 185 -11.84 -3.45 23.41
CA TRP A 185 -11.50 -4.82 23.79
C TRP A 185 -10.75 -4.86 25.13
N ASN A 186 -11.03 -5.88 25.93
CA ASN A 186 -10.17 -6.27 27.05
C ASN A 186 -9.03 -7.20 26.57
N ALA A 187 -8.08 -7.49 27.45
CA ALA A 187 -6.91 -8.31 27.10
C ALA A 187 -7.26 -9.75 26.65
N VAL A 188 -8.35 -10.32 27.18
CA VAL A 188 -8.84 -11.66 26.76
C VAL A 188 -9.40 -11.61 25.34
N GLU A 189 -10.14 -10.56 24.98
CA GLU A 189 -10.67 -10.36 23.63
C GLU A 189 -9.56 -10.14 22.61
N VAL A 190 -8.51 -9.40 22.98
CA VAL A 190 -7.29 -9.26 22.16
C VAL A 190 -6.63 -10.62 21.93
N SER A 191 -6.41 -11.41 22.98
CA SER A 191 -5.87 -12.77 22.87
C SER A 191 -6.73 -13.67 21.99
N ASN A 192 -8.07 -13.63 22.15
CA ASN A 192 -8.99 -14.42 21.34
C ASN A 192 -8.90 -14.07 19.85
N TYR A 193 -8.78 -12.78 19.52
CA TYR A 193 -8.60 -12.35 18.14
C TYR A 193 -7.31 -12.94 17.54
N PHE A 194 -6.16 -12.75 18.19
CA PHE A 194 -4.88 -13.26 17.69
C PHE A 194 -4.86 -14.80 17.60
N SER A 195 -5.57 -15.48 18.50
CA SER A 195 -5.79 -16.94 18.40
C SER A 195 -6.58 -17.30 17.14
N SER A 196 -7.69 -16.60 16.88
CA SER A 196 -8.60 -16.88 15.75
C SER A 196 -7.96 -16.64 14.38
N VAL A 197 -7.02 -15.69 14.29
CA VAL A 197 -6.30 -15.37 13.04
C VAL A 197 -4.99 -16.17 12.88
N GLY A 198 -4.77 -17.19 13.73
CA GLY A 198 -3.72 -18.20 13.54
C GLY A 198 -2.49 -18.06 14.43
N PHE A 199 -2.49 -17.20 15.44
CA PHE A 199 -1.37 -17.00 16.37
C PHE A 199 -1.67 -17.54 17.78
N ALA A 200 -2.33 -18.69 17.89
CA ALA A 200 -2.78 -19.26 19.17
C ALA A 200 -1.65 -19.42 20.21
N ASP A 201 -0.43 -19.74 19.77
CA ASP A 201 0.74 -19.88 20.64
C ASP A 201 1.21 -18.54 21.22
N GLN A 202 1.07 -17.45 20.44
CA GLN A 202 1.49 -16.10 20.83
C GLN A 202 0.38 -15.33 21.52
N ALA A 203 -0.88 -15.66 21.24
CA ALA A 203 -2.07 -14.96 21.72
C ALA A 203 -2.09 -14.78 23.24
N LYS A 204 -1.66 -15.80 23.99
CA LYS A 204 -1.63 -15.77 25.46
C LYS A 204 -0.76 -14.64 26.01
N ILE A 205 0.33 -14.28 25.31
CA ILE A 205 1.22 -13.20 25.73
C ILE A 205 0.48 -11.86 25.79
N PHE A 206 -0.50 -11.63 24.91
CA PHE A 206 -1.33 -10.41 24.99
C PHE A 206 -2.16 -10.36 26.28
N ALA A 207 -2.67 -11.51 26.74
CA ALA A 207 -3.41 -11.57 28.00
C ALA A 207 -2.47 -11.46 29.20
N ASP A 208 -1.32 -12.15 29.17
CA ASP A 208 -0.34 -12.17 30.26
C ASP A 208 0.31 -10.78 30.47
N GLU A 209 0.55 -10.03 29.39
CA GLU A 209 1.05 -8.65 29.41
C GLU A 209 -0.07 -7.60 29.53
N GLU A 210 -1.31 -8.02 29.81
CA GLU A 210 -2.48 -7.17 30.01
C GLU A 210 -2.76 -6.17 28.85
N ILE A 211 -2.45 -6.57 27.61
CA ILE A 211 -2.64 -5.73 26.43
C ILE A 211 -4.13 -5.67 26.06
N ASP A 212 -4.79 -4.61 26.51
CA ASP A 212 -6.15 -4.27 26.11
C ASP A 212 -6.21 -3.60 24.73
N GLY A 213 -7.42 -3.37 24.22
CA GLY A 213 -7.64 -2.78 22.90
C GLY A 213 -7.08 -1.37 22.75
N LYS A 214 -7.08 -0.55 23.82
CA LYS A 214 -6.51 0.80 23.78
C LYS A 214 -5.00 0.75 23.65
N SER A 215 -4.34 -0.12 24.40
CA SER A 215 -2.90 -0.34 24.35
C SER A 215 -2.49 -0.93 23.01
N LEU A 216 -3.25 -1.89 22.50
CA LEU A 216 -3.06 -2.50 21.17
C LEU A 216 -3.04 -1.44 20.05
N LEU A 217 -3.95 -0.46 20.11
CA LEU A 217 -4.04 0.63 19.12
C LEU A 217 -2.88 1.63 19.19
N LEU A 218 -2.03 1.55 20.21
CA LEU A 218 -0.85 2.41 20.39
C LEU A 218 0.47 1.67 20.16
N LEU A 219 0.44 0.33 20.04
CA LEU A 219 1.64 -0.47 19.84
C LEU A 219 2.38 -0.07 18.56
N GLN A 220 3.68 0.12 18.70
CA GLN A 220 4.60 0.35 17.61
C GLN A 220 5.28 -0.94 17.17
N ARG A 221 5.90 -0.91 16.00
CA ARG A 221 6.65 -2.04 15.44
C ARG A 221 7.69 -2.58 16.42
N SER A 222 8.41 -1.69 17.11
CA SER A 222 9.41 -2.08 18.11
C SER A 222 8.81 -2.83 19.30
N ASP A 223 7.62 -2.44 19.75
CA ASP A 223 6.96 -3.06 20.90
C ASP A 223 6.62 -4.52 20.59
N VAL A 224 6.13 -4.79 19.38
CA VAL A 224 5.75 -6.15 18.96
C VAL A 224 6.95 -6.99 18.55
N ILE A 225 7.90 -6.44 17.79
CA ILE A 225 9.04 -7.21 17.26
C ILE A 225 10.11 -7.48 18.33
N THR A 226 10.34 -6.51 19.23
CA THR A 226 11.43 -6.59 20.20
C THR A 226 10.98 -6.50 21.65
N GLY A 227 9.85 -5.83 21.94
CA GLY A 227 9.34 -5.69 23.30
C GLY A 227 8.62 -6.94 23.79
N MET A 228 7.85 -7.59 22.92
CA MET A 228 7.17 -8.85 23.20
C MET A 228 8.12 -10.00 22.89
N SER A 229 8.15 -11.03 23.75
CA SER A 229 9.06 -12.19 23.63
C SER A 229 8.64 -13.17 22.51
N PHE A 230 8.23 -12.64 21.36
CA PHE A 230 7.86 -13.40 20.18
C PHE A 230 9.11 -13.79 19.37
N LYS A 231 9.02 -14.92 18.66
CA LYS A 231 9.97 -15.21 17.58
C LYS A 231 9.75 -14.20 16.45
N LEU A 232 10.85 -13.78 15.80
CA LEU A 232 10.82 -12.73 14.76
C LEU A 232 9.79 -12.98 13.66
N GLY A 233 9.68 -14.21 13.15
CA GLY A 233 8.72 -14.57 12.10
C GLY A 233 7.26 -14.27 12.48
N PRO A 234 6.71 -14.90 13.54
CA PRO A 234 5.40 -14.57 14.07
C PRO A 234 5.22 -13.09 14.44
N ALA A 235 6.25 -12.44 15.00
CA ALA A 235 6.16 -11.04 15.43
C ALA A 235 5.86 -10.09 14.26
N VAL A 236 6.47 -10.31 13.09
CA VAL A 236 6.21 -9.51 11.88
C VAL A 236 4.74 -9.62 11.45
N LYS A 237 4.22 -10.86 11.38
CA LYS A 237 2.83 -11.09 10.95
C LYS A 237 1.81 -10.62 12.00
N ILE A 238 2.13 -10.74 13.27
CA ILE A 238 1.30 -10.19 14.36
C ILE A 238 1.21 -8.67 14.23
N TYR A 239 2.33 -7.99 13.96
CA TYR A 239 2.34 -6.54 13.80
C TYR A 239 1.49 -6.08 12.61
N GLU A 240 1.46 -6.84 11.51
CA GLU A 240 0.56 -6.55 10.39
C GLU A 240 -0.92 -6.57 10.82
N HIS A 241 -1.32 -7.49 11.69
CA HIS A 241 -2.66 -7.53 12.26
C HIS A 241 -2.93 -6.36 13.23
N VAL A 242 -1.93 -5.93 14.00
CA VAL A 242 -2.02 -4.71 14.82
C VAL A 242 -2.32 -3.49 13.93
N VAL A 243 -1.58 -3.34 12.82
CA VAL A 243 -1.79 -2.24 11.87
C VAL A 243 -3.20 -2.26 11.26
N LYS A 244 -3.74 -3.45 10.92
CA LYS A 244 -5.13 -3.58 10.44
C LYS A 244 -6.14 -3.02 11.45
N LEU A 245 -5.99 -3.40 12.71
CA LEU A 245 -6.89 -2.97 13.78
C LEU A 245 -6.77 -1.47 14.04
N GLN A 246 -5.55 -0.92 14.00
CA GLN A 246 -5.29 0.52 14.10
C GLN A 246 -6.00 1.32 13.00
N HIS A 247 -5.95 0.82 11.76
CA HIS A 247 -6.63 1.46 10.64
C HIS A 247 -8.15 1.39 10.76
N ALA A 248 -8.70 0.22 11.11
CA ALA A 248 -10.15 0.03 11.27
C ALA A 248 -10.76 0.96 12.34
N SER A 249 -10.09 1.11 13.48
CA SER A 249 -10.52 2.02 14.55
C SER A 249 -10.40 3.50 14.15
N SER A 250 -9.43 3.86 13.31
CA SER A 250 -9.24 5.24 12.82
C SER A 250 -10.32 5.66 11.81
N GLN A 251 -10.76 4.74 10.94
CA GLN A 251 -11.85 5.00 9.99
C GLN A 251 -13.17 5.28 10.72
N LYS A 252 -13.56 4.48 11.72
CA LYS A 252 -14.81 4.70 12.48
C LYS A 252 -14.83 5.99 13.29
N ARG A 253 -13.69 6.40 13.88
CA ARG A 253 -13.58 7.70 14.55
C ARG A 253 -13.85 8.87 13.60
N SER A 254 -13.37 8.78 12.36
CA SER A 254 -13.59 9.79 11.32
C SER A 254 -15.05 9.85 10.85
N PHE A 255 -15.72 8.70 10.72
CA PHE A 255 -17.16 8.64 10.42
C PHE A 255 -18.03 9.24 11.55
N ASN A 256 -17.70 8.95 12.82
CA ASN A 256 -18.43 9.50 13.96
C ASN A 256 -18.24 11.02 14.13
N HIS A 257 -17.11 11.57 13.68
CA HIS A 257 -16.85 13.02 13.72
C HIS A 257 -17.65 13.77 12.63
N HIS A 258 -17.82 13.20 11.44
CA HIS A 258 -18.63 13.81 10.38
C HIS A 258 -20.15 13.75 10.63
N ASN A 259 -20.63 12.75 11.36
CA ASN A 259 -22.06 12.65 11.73
C ASN A 259 -22.41 13.39 13.04
N GLY A 260 -21.44 14.08 13.66
CA GLY A 260 -21.61 14.81 14.92
C GLY A 260 -21.96 16.30 14.79
N THR A 261 -21.97 16.86 13.58
CA THR A 261 -22.32 18.27 13.33
C THR A 261 -23.66 18.42 12.62
N SER A 262 -24.75 18.01 13.27
CA SER A 262 -26.11 18.38 12.84
C SER A 262 -27.16 18.14 13.91
N TYR A 263 -26.99 18.70 15.11
CA TYR A 263 -28.13 19.15 15.92
C TYR A 263 -27.71 20.32 16.81
N SER A 264 -28.06 21.53 16.36
CA SER A 264 -28.23 22.75 17.16
C SER A 264 -29.26 23.60 16.43
#